data_AF-A0A4V1SZ40-F1
#
_entry.id   AF-A0A4V1SZ40-F1
#
_cell.length_a   1.000
_cell.length_b   1.000
_cell.length_c   1.000
_cell.angle_alpha   90.00
_cell.angle_beta   90.00
_cell.angle_gamma   90.00
#
_symmetry.space_group_name_H-M   'P 1'
#
loop_
_entity.id
_entity.type
_entity.pdbx_description
1 polymer ?
#
loop_
_entity_poly.entity_id
_entity_poly.type
_entity_poly.pdbx_seq_one_letter_code
_entity_poly.pdbx_strand_id
1 'polypeptide(L)' 'MTDHYFENDFVKLHYYKFGDGAQPMLCFHGFGMHGKQFTSLEPSLGKKYTFYG' A
#
# COMPACT_ATOMS: atom_id res chain seq x y z
N MET A 1 -4.11 10.04 -6.36
CA MET A 1 -3.58 9.30 -5.19
C MET A 1 -4.75 9.02 -4.30
N THR A 2 -4.94 7.78 -3.89
CA THR A 2 -6.04 7.46 -2.98
C THR A 2 -5.45 7.34 -1.58
N ASP A 3 -5.78 8.32 -0.73
CA ASP A 3 -5.43 8.32 0.70
C ASP A 3 -6.53 7.53 1.42
N HIS A 4 -6.17 6.39 2.01
CA HIS A 4 -7.10 5.51 2.71
C HIS A 4 -6.73 5.37 4.17
N TYR A 5 -7.73 5.15 5.02
CA TYR A 5 -7.51 4.96 6.45
C TYR A 5 -8.18 3.68 6.93
N PHE A 6 -7.47 2.92 7.74
CA PHE A 6 -8.02 1.88 8.58
C PHE A 6 -8.06 2.39 10.02
N GLU A 7 -9.22 2.31 10.67
CA GLU A 7 -9.44 2.88 11.99
C GLU A 7 -10.06 1.85 12.94
N ASN A 8 -9.57 1.85 14.17
CA ASN A 8 -10.17 1.19 15.32
C ASN A 8 -9.89 2.03 16.59
N ASP A 9 -10.34 1.54 17.75
CA ASP A 9 -10.21 2.26 19.02
C ASP A 9 -8.77 2.60 19.45
N PHE A 10 -7.77 1.92 18.87
CA PHE A 10 -6.36 2.06 19.23
C PHE A 10 -5.53 2.82 18.20
N VAL A 11 -5.93 2.80 16.92
CA VAL A 11 -5.10 3.33 15.84
C VAL A 11 -5.93 3.85 14.67
N LYS A 12 -5.41 4.93 14.06
CA LYS A 12 -5.76 5.40 12.73
C LYS A 12 -4.56 5.21 11.81
N LEU A 13 -4.60 4.16 11.00
CA LEU A 13 -3.52 3.80 10.10
C LEU A 13 -3.81 4.35 8.69
N HIS A 14 -2.95 5.26 8.24
CA HIS A 14 -2.95 5.73 6.87
C HIS A 14 -2.25 4.72 5.96
N TYR A 15 -2.82 4.44 4.79
CA TYR A 15 -2.21 3.59 3.79
C TYR A 15 -2.57 4.03 2.36
N TYR A 16 -1.72 3.61 1.42
CA TYR A 16 -1.89 3.74 -0.01
C TYR A 16 -2.27 2.42 -0.64
N LYS A 17 -3.02 2.50 -1.75
CA LYS A 17 -3.38 1.35 -2.58
C LYS A 17 -2.82 1.54 -3.98
N PHE A 18 -2.12 0.52 -4.48
CA PHE A 18 -1.60 0.46 -5.85
C PHE A 18 -1.93 -0.90 -6.48
N GLY A 19 -1.91 -1.00 -7.81
CA GLY A 19 -2.18 -2.25 -8.52
C GLY A 19 -3.64 -2.68 -8.47
N ASP A 20 -3.96 -3.68 -9.29
CA ASP A 20 -5.29 -4.24 -9.48
C ASP A 20 -5.31 -5.77 -9.54
N GLY A 21 -4.18 -6.41 -9.22
CA GLY A 21 -4.06 -7.86 -9.22
C GLY A 21 -4.83 -8.54 -8.07
N ALA A 22 -5.26 -9.78 -8.31
CA ALA A 22 -6.13 -10.52 -7.40
C ALA A 22 -5.50 -10.88 -6.04
N GLN A 23 -4.16 -10.85 -5.93
CA GLN A 23 -3.46 -11.23 -4.71
C GLN A 23 -3.15 -10.00 -3.84
N PRO A 24 -3.62 -9.93 -2.58
CA PRO A 24 -3.25 -8.82 -1.70
C PRO A 24 -1.79 -8.94 -1.25
N MET A 25 -1.09 -7.81 -1.19
CA MET A 25 0.27 -7.70 -0.65
C MET A 25 0.34 -6.54 0.35
N LEU A 26 0.72 -6.84 1.59
CA LEU A 26 1.00 -5.82 2.61
C LEU A 26 2.45 -5.36 2.47
N CYS A 27 2.64 -4.04 2.44
CA CYS A 27 3.92 -3.41 2.21
C CYS A 27 4.30 -2.55 3.42
N PHE A 28 5.44 -2.85 4.04
CA PHE A 28 5.95 -2.11 5.19
C PHE A 28 7.21 -1.35 4.79
N HIS A 29 7.22 -0.04 4.98
CA HIS A 29 8.37 0.79 4.67
C HIS A 29 9.35 0.85 5.85
N GLY A 30 10.61 1.22 5.57
CA GLY A 30 11.62 1.44 6.61
C GLY A 30 11.40 2.73 7.40
N PHE A 31 12.16 2.92 8.48
CA PHE A 31 12.14 4.18 9.25
C PHE A 31 12.53 5.37 8.35
N GLY A 32 11.74 6.46 8.40
CA GLY A 32 11.94 7.65 7.56
C GLY A 32 11.46 7.54 6.09
N MET A 33 10.87 6.40 5.71
CA MET A 33 10.30 6.18 4.38
C MET A 33 8.79 6.45 4.33
N HIS A 34 8.19 6.38 3.13
CA HIS A 34 6.78 6.67 2.91
C HIS A 34 6.14 5.64 1.96
N GLY A 35 4.91 5.20 2.25
CA GLY A 35 4.20 4.15 1.48
C GLY A 35 4.07 4.39 -0.02
N LYS A 36 4.08 5.66 -0.45
CA LYS A 36 4.12 6.07 -1.87
C LYS A 36 5.26 5.45 -2.67
N GLN A 37 6.37 5.05 -2.03
CA GLN A 37 7.51 4.47 -2.73
C GLN A 37 7.20 3.11 -3.39
N PHE A 38 6.17 2.40 -2.94
CA PHE A 38 5.73 1.12 -3.53
C PHE A 38 5.14 1.26 -4.94
N THR A 39 4.77 2.46 -5.38
CA THR A 39 4.29 2.71 -6.75
C THR A 39 5.32 2.30 -7.82
N SER A 40 6.61 2.31 -7.48
CA SER A 40 7.69 1.87 -8.37
C SER A 40 7.61 0.39 -8.78
N LEU A 41 6.92 -0.43 -7.98
CA LEU A 41 6.72 -1.87 -8.24
C LEU A 41 5.46 -2.16 -9.06
N GLU A 42 4.55 -1.19 -9.18
CA GLU A 42 3.26 -1.37 -9.85
C GLU A 42 3.38 -1.82 -11.32
N PRO A 43 4.31 -1.29 -12.15
CA PRO A 43 4.43 -1.71 -13.54
C PRO A 43 4.80 -3.19 -13.72
N SER A 44 5.57 -3.76 -12.78
CA SER A 44 6.07 -5.15 -12.89
C SER A 44 5.19 -6.15 -12.13
N LEU A 45 4.55 -5.72 -11.04
CA LEU A 45 3.86 -6.61 -10.11
C LEU A 45 2.38 -6.28 -9.91
N GLY A 46 1.90 -5.10 -10.32
CA GLY A 46 0.55 -4.61 -10.06
C GLY A 46 -0.58 -5.35 -10.76
N LYS A 47 -0.28 -6.15 -11.81
CA LYS A 47 -1.27 -7.03 -12.45
C LYS A 47 -1.48 -8.34 -11.70
N LYS A 48 -0.51 -8.75 -10.88
CA LYS A 48 -0.61 -9.95 -10.05
C LYS A 48 -1.07 -9.60 -8.64
N TYR A 49 -0.60 -8.48 -8.11
CA TYR A 49 -0.85 -8.05 -6.75
C TYR A 49 -1.57 -6.71 -6.64
N THR A 50 -2.36 -6.55 -5.58
CA THR A 50 -2.81 -5.25 -5.07
C THR A 50 -1.98 -4.93 -3.83
N PHE A 51 -1.27 -3.80 -3.84
CA PHE A 51 -0.39 -3.37 -2.75
C PHE A 51 -1.14 -2.50 -1.75
N TYR A 52 -0.86 -2.69 -0.47
CA TYR A 52 -1.37 -1.88 0.64
C TYR A 52 -0.22 -1.47 1.56
N GLY A 53 0.13 -0.19 1.62
CA GLY A 53 1.23 0.29 2.48
C GLY A 53 1.43 1.78 2.53
#